data_AF-A0A970C481-F1
#
_entry.id   AF-A0A970C481-F1
#
_cell.length_a   1.000
_cell.length_b   1.000
_cell.length_c   1.000
_cell.angle_alpha   90.00
_cell.angle_beta   90.00
_cell.angle_gamma   90.00
#
_symmetry.space_group_name_H-M   'P 1'
#
loop_
_entity.id
_entity.type
_entity.pdbx_description
1 polymer ?
#
loop_
_entity_poly.entity_id
_entity_poly.type
_entity_poly.pdbx_seq_one_letter_code
_entity_poly.pdbx_strand_id
1 'polypeptide(L)'
;MFMGEYQHALDSKGRLFVPAKLREDLGERFIITRGLDQCLFVYPLNEWSNLEQKLKNLPLSKSDARAFVRFFFAGATECELDKQGRILLPPYLRTYAGIEREAAILGVSNRVEIWSLSVWQEYSNQVRDSFAELAEKMVDFGI
;
A
#
# COMPACT_ATOMS: atom_id res chain seq x y z
N MET A 1 -1.70 14.90 1.45
CA MET A 1 -1.18 14.17 0.26
C MET A 1 0.04 13.40 0.70
N PHE A 2 0.08 12.09 0.45
CA PHE A 2 1.20 11.24 0.85
C PHE A 2 2.36 11.33 -0.14
N MET A 3 3.56 11.56 0.36
CA MET A 3 4.79 11.58 -0.45
C MET A 3 6.00 11.12 0.37
N GLY A 4 7.02 10.62 -0.33
CA GLY A 4 8.32 10.27 0.23
C GLY A 4 8.51 8.77 0.44
N GLU A 5 9.76 8.37 0.67
CA GLU A 5 10.18 7.02 1.00
C GLU A 5 10.78 7.00 2.42
N TYR A 6 10.36 6.05 3.23
CA TYR A 6 10.82 5.86 4.60
C TYR A 6 11.15 4.39 4.83
N GLN A 7 12.10 4.11 5.74
CA GLN A 7 12.51 2.75 6.05
C GLN A 7 12.46 2.52 7.56
N HIS A 8 11.79 1.45 7.97
CA HIS A 8 11.69 1.08 9.37
C HIS A 8 11.71 -0.44 9.55
N ALA A 9 12.36 -0.89 10.63
CA ALA A 9 12.26 -2.26 11.07
C ALA A 9 10.94 -2.52 11.80
N LEU A 10 10.44 -3.75 11.70
CA LEU A 10 9.34 -4.26 12.49
C LEU A 10 9.86 -4.59 13.89
N ASP A 11 9.03 -4.36 14.89
CA ASP A 11 9.33 -4.84 16.24
C ASP A 11 9.00 -6.33 16.40
N SER A 12 9.34 -6.89 17.58
CA SER A 12 9.13 -8.30 17.89
C SER A 12 7.68 -8.77 17.84
N LYS A 13 6.71 -7.86 17.82
CA LYS A 13 5.27 -8.16 17.70
C LYS A 13 4.74 -7.95 16.28
N GLY A 14 5.61 -7.61 15.33
CA GLY A 14 5.23 -7.31 13.94
C GLY A 14 4.59 -5.93 13.79
N ARG A 15 4.88 -4.98 14.69
CA ARG A 15 4.43 -3.60 14.56
C ARG A 15 5.45 -2.76 13.80
N LEU A 16 4.98 -1.85 12.98
CA LEU A 16 5.78 -0.95 12.16
C LEU A 16 5.55 0.50 12.58
N PHE A 17 6.61 1.30 12.70
CA PHE A 17 6.48 2.74 12.93
C PHE A 17 5.94 3.43 11.68
N VAL A 18 4.91 4.27 11.86
CA VAL A 18 4.38 5.09 10.76
C VAL A 18 5.01 6.48 10.82
N PRO A 19 5.68 6.94 9.75
CA PRO A 19 6.31 8.25 9.69
C PRO A 19 5.34 9.38 10.05
N ALA A 20 5.78 10.34 10.87
CA ALA A 20 4.91 11.41 11.40
C ALA A 20 4.15 12.15 10.29
N LYS A 21 4.84 12.49 9.18
CA LYS A 21 4.23 13.15 8.02
C LYS A 21 3.08 12.37 7.38
N LEU A 22 3.15 11.03 7.41
CA LEU A 22 2.07 10.18 6.87
C LEU A 22 0.95 9.98 7.89
N ARG A 23 1.26 10.00 9.19
CA ARG A 23 0.25 9.85 10.27
C ARG A 23 -0.77 10.99 10.28
N GLU A 24 -0.33 12.22 10.02
CA GLU A 24 -1.20 13.40 9.98
C GLU A 24 -2.35 13.23 8.96
N ASP A 25 -2.02 12.71 7.78
CA ASP A 25 -2.99 12.51 6.69
C ASP A 25 -3.75 11.17 6.79
N LEU A 26 -3.17 10.13 7.41
CA LEU A 26 -3.84 8.83 7.60
C LEU A 26 -4.96 8.88 8.65
N GLY A 27 -4.78 9.71 9.69
CA GLY A 27 -5.64 9.73 10.86
C GLY A 27 -5.43 8.52 11.79
N GLU A 28 -6.30 8.38 12.79
CA GLU A 28 -6.20 7.32 13.80
C GLU A 28 -6.60 5.95 13.29
N ARG A 29 -7.52 5.90 12.32
CA ARG A 29 -8.09 4.68 11.74
C ARG A 29 -7.98 4.73 10.23
N PHE A 30 -7.58 3.63 9.64
CA PHE A 30 -7.35 3.51 8.20
C PHE A 30 -7.50 2.05 7.76
N ILE A 31 -7.56 1.82 6.46
CA ILE A 31 -7.68 0.47 5.90
C ILE A 31 -6.33 0.03 5.37
N ILE A 32 -5.90 -1.17 5.72
CA ILE A 32 -4.77 -1.86 5.10
C ILE A 32 -5.27 -3.05 4.28
N THR A 33 -4.73 -3.23 3.08
CA THR A 33 -5.06 -4.37 2.21
C THR A 33 -3.86 -4.78 1.35
N ARG A 34 -4.01 -5.87 0.62
CA ARG A 34 -3.05 -6.33 -0.40
C ARG A 34 -2.96 -5.28 -1.51
N GLY A 35 -1.75 -4.83 -1.79
CA GLY A 35 -1.44 -4.00 -2.95
C GLY A 35 -1.13 -4.81 -4.19
N LEU A 36 -0.75 -4.12 -5.25
CA LEU A 36 -0.11 -4.75 -6.41
C LEU A 36 1.37 -5.01 -6.12
N ASP A 37 2.03 -5.81 -6.94
CA ASP A 37 3.49 -5.99 -6.89
C ASP A 37 4.05 -6.48 -5.53
N GLN A 38 3.25 -7.27 -4.80
CA GLN A 38 3.63 -7.84 -3.50
C GLN A 38 3.87 -6.78 -2.39
N CYS A 39 3.13 -5.66 -2.44
CA CYS A 39 3.11 -4.69 -1.36
C CYS A 39 1.77 -4.67 -0.61
N LEU A 40 1.65 -3.84 0.42
CA LEU A 40 0.41 -3.52 1.10
C LEU A 40 0.01 -2.10 0.75
N PHE A 41 -1.28 -1.87 0.50
CA PHE A 41 -1.84 -0.53 0.40
C PHE A 41 -2.47 -0.13 1.73
N VAL A 42 -2.28 1.13 2.10
CA VAL A 42 -2.88 1.76 3.27
C VAL A 42 -3.62 3.01 2.80
N TYR A 43 -4.92 3.07 3.12
CA TYR A 43 -5.80 4.18 2.72
C TYR A 43 -6.41 4.85 3.94
N PRO A 44 -6.41 6.20 4.01
CA PRO A 44 -7.29 6.89 4.93
C PRO A 44 -8.75 6.59 4.54
N LEU A 45 -9.67 6.68 5.51
CA LEU A 45 -11.06 6.22 5.33
C LEU A 45 -11.80 6.92 4.18
N ASN A 46 -11.51 8.20 3.94
CA ASN A 46 -12.09 8.95 2.82
C ASN A 46 -11.65 8.41 1.46
N GLU A 47 -10.35 8.14 1.27
CA GLU A 47 -9.83 7.57 0.03
C GLU A 47 -10.28 6.13 -0.17
N TRP A 48 -10.36 5.36 0.92
CA TRP A 48 -10.95 4.02 0.87
C TRP A 48 -12.40 4.06 0.40
N SER A 49 -13.22 4.99 0.92
CA SER A 49 -14.61 5.14 0.49
C SER A 49 -14.69 5.47 -1.01
N ASN A 50 -13.85 6.39 -1.50
CA ASN A 50 -13.78 6.73 -2.92
C ASN A 50 -13.42 5.52 -3.79
N LEU A 51 -12.44 4.71 -3.36
CA LEU A 51 -12.05 3.49 -4.06
C LEU A 51 -13.17 2.44 -4.02
N GLU A 52 -13.79 2.26 -2.87
CA GLU A 52 -14.88 1.30 -2.67
C GLU A 52 -16.04 1.57 -3.65
N GLN A 53 -16.44 2.83 -3.81
CA GLN A 53 -17.48 3.21 -4.76
C GLN A 53 -17.11 2.85 -6.21
N LYS A 54 -15.86 3.07 -6.61
CA LYS A 54 -15.38 2.70 -7.95
C LYS A 54 -15.43 1.19 -8.15
N LEU A 55 -14.98 0.40 -7.16
CA LEU A 55 -14.94 -1.05 -7.26
C LEU A 55 -16.32 -1.71 -7.21
N LYS A 56 -17.28 -1.12 -6.47
CA LYS A 56 -18.68 -1.57 -6.45
C LYS A 56 -19.36 -1.49 -7.83
N ASN A 57 -18.90 -0.57 -8.68
CA ASN A 57 -19.45 -0.39 -10.03
C ASN A 57 -18.85 -1.35 -11.07
N LEU A 58 -17.90 -2.21 -10.69
CA LEU A 58 -17.34 -3.18 -11.63
C LEU A 58 -18.37 -4.26 -12.03
N PRO A 59 -18.39 -4.68 -13.29
CA PRO A 59 -19.40 -5.59 -13.80
C PRO A 59 -19.25 -6.99 -13.20
N LEU A 60 -20.26 -7.43 -12.43
CA LEU A 60 -20.30 -8.77 -11.84
C LEU A 60 -20.33 -9.89 -12.89
N SER A 61 -20.66 -9.61 -14.14
CA SER A 61 -20.63 -10.58 -15.24
C SER A 61 -19.21 -10.98 -15.65
N LYS A 62 -18.19 -10.13 -15.40
CA LYS A 62 -16.80 -10.39 -15.76
C LYS A 62 -16.08 -11.16 -14.65
N SER A 63 -15.45 -12.29 -15.00
CA SER A 63 -14.68 -13.13 -14.06
C SER A 63 -13.60 -12.32 -13.34
N ASP A 64 -12.85 -11.53 -14.11
CA ASP A 64 -11.66 -10.84 -13.63
C ASP A 64 -12.03 -9.72 -12.66
N ALA A 65 -13.13 -9.01 -12.93
CA ALA A 65 -13.71 -8.04 -12.01
C ALA A 65 -14.07 -8.68 -10.66
N ARG A 66 -14.77 -9.83 -10.67
CA ARG A 66 -15.10 -10.55 -9.42
C ARG A 66 -13.86 -11.03 -8.70
N ALA A 67 -12.88 -11.57 -9.43
CA ALA A 67 -11.62 -12.05 -8.85
C ALA A 67 -10.86 -10.91 -8.17
N PHE A 68 -10.72 -9.77 -8.85
CA PHE A 68 -10.07 -8.58 -8.32
C PHE A 68 -10.75 -8.06 -7.06
N VAL A 69 -12.07 -7.84 -7.11
CA VAL A 69 -12.86 -7.36 -5.95
C VAL A 69 -12.72 -8.31 -4.77
N ARG A 70 -12.85 -9.63 -4.99
CA ARG A 70 -12.67 -10.63 -3.92
C ARG A 70 -11.27 -10.57 -3.33
N PHE A 71 -10.24 -10.57 -4.18
CA PHE A 71 -8.86 -10.57 -3.75
C PHE A 71 -8.52 -9.33 -2.91
N PHE A 72 -8.97 -8.16 -3.38
CA PHE A 72 -8.70 -6.88 -2.78
C PHE A 72 -9.48 -6.66 -1.47
N PHE A 73 -10.79 -6.92 -1.44
CA PHE A 73 -11.58 -6.72 -0.23
C PHE A 73 -11.39 -7.81 0.82
N ALA A 74 -11.18 -9.08 0.43
CA ALA A 74 -10.91 -10.14 1.41
C ALA A 74 -9.54 -9.98 2.08
N GLY A 75 -8.64 -9.17 1.50
CA GLY A 75 -7.38 -8.77 2.12
C GLY A 75 -7.51 -7.57 3.06
N ALA A 76 -8.59 -6.80 2.97
CA ALA A 76 -8.71 -5.52 3.64
C ALA A 76 -9.11 -5.69 5.12
N THR A 77 -8.49 -4.89 5.98
CA THR A 77 -8.88 -4.77 7.39
C THR A 77 -8.69 -3.34 7.87
N GLU A 78 -9.56 -2.91 8.78
CA GLU A 78 -9.36 -1.68 9.53
C GLU A 78 -8.22 -1.87 10.54
N CYS A 79 -7.40 -0.85 10.69
CA CYS A 79 -6.26 -0.80 11.60
C CYS A 79 -6.20 0.56 12.27
N GLU A 80 -5.57 0.59 13.44
CA GLU A 80 -5.38 1.79 14.23
C GLU A 80 -3.91 1.95 14.64
N LEU A 81 -3.51 3.19 14.90
CA LEU A 81 -2.19 3.45 15.50
C LEU A 81 -2.22 3.20 17.01
N ASP A 82 -1.15 2.61 17.54
CA ASP A 82 -0.91 2.62 18.98
C ASP A 82 -0.46 4.00 19.47
N LYS A 83 -0.36 4.16 20.79
CA LYS A 83 0.08 5.42 21.44
C LYS A 83 1.48 5.88 21.03
N GLN A 84 2.29 5.03 20.40
CA GLN A 84 3.63 5.35 19.91
C GLN A 84 3.65 5.63 18.40
N GLY A 85 2.50 5.64 17.74
CA GLY A 85 2.38 5.85 16.30
C GLY A 85 2.79 4.64 15.47
N ARG A 86 2.65 3.42 16.01
CA ARG A 86 2.90 2.17 15.28
C ARG A 86 1.61 1.49 14.86
N ILE A 87 1.67 0.80 13.74
CA ILE A 87 0.61 -0.09 13.25
C ILE A 87 1.02 -1.55 13.50
N LEU A 88 0.09 -2.39 13.98
CA LEU A 88 0.26 -3.84 13.93
C LEU A 88 -0.06 -4.34 12.52
N LEU A 89 0.92 -4.88 11.80
CA LEU A 89 0.66 -5.47 10.50
C LEU A 89 0.04 -6.88 10.68
N PRO A 90 -1.20 -7.11 10.19
CA PRO A 90 -1.84 -8.42 10.28
C PRO A 90 -0.92 -9.51 9.70
N PRO A 91 -0.78 -10.67 10.37
CA PRO A 91 0.16 -11.70 9.93
C PRO A 91 -0.02 -12.12 8.47
N TYR A 92 -1.27 -12.27 8.00
CA TYR A 92 -1.57 -12.68 6.63
C TYR A 92 -1.15 -11.62 5.58
N LEU A 93 -1.15 -10.33 5.95
CA LEU A 93 -0.66 -9.26 5.08
C LEU A 93 0.86 -9.20 5.08
N ARG A 94 1.50 -9.40 6.23
CA ARG A 94 2.97 -9.51 6.29
C ARG A 94 3.49 -10.66 5.44
N THR A 95 2.86 -11.83 5.55
CA THR A 95 3.19 -12.99 4.72
C THR A 95 2.96 -12.70 3.24
N TYR A 96 1.85 -12.05 2.88
CA TYR A 96 1.58 -11.68 1.49
C TYR A 96 2.66 -10.76 0.92
N ALA A 97 3.08 -9.74 1.67
CA ALA A 97 4.04 -8.74 1.22
C ALA A 97 5.52 -9.13 1.43
N GLY A 98 5.79 -10.36 1.92
CA GLY A 98 7.16 -10.82 2.19
C GLY A 98 7.89 -10.01 3.26
N ILE A 99 7.17 -9.36 4.18
CA ILE A 99 7.75 -8.47 5.20
C ILE A 99 8.18 -9.30 6.42
N GLU A 100 9.48 -9.52 6.54
CA GLU A 100 10.06 -10.26 7.68
C GLU A 100 10.59 -9.34 8.78
N ARG A 101 11.47 -8.39 8.42
CA ARG A 101 12.21 -7.55 9.37
C ARG A 101 12.18 -6.08 9.05
N GLU A 102 12.39 -5.71 7.80
CA GLU A 102 12.51 -4.32 7.37
C GLU A 102 11.47 -4.03 6.29
N ALA A 103 10.86 -2.86 6.39
CA ALA A 103 9.86 -2.39 5.45
C ALA A 103 10.23 -1.01 4.90
N ALA A 104 9.95 -0.83 3.61
CA ALA A 104 9.87 0.49 2.99
C ALA A 104 8.42 0.98 3.03
N ILE A 105 8.23 2.24 3.39
CA ILE A 105 6.93 2.90 3.51
C ILE A 105 6.93 4.07 2.54
N LEU A 106 6.04 4.03 1.55
CA LEU A 106 6.02 4.97 0.43
C LEU A 106 4.75 5.80 0.50
N GLY A 107 4.87 7.11 0.38
CA GLY A 107 3.72 7.97 0.11
C GLY A 107 3.51 8.09 -1.40
N VAL A 108 2.34 7.64 -1.88
CA VAL A 108 2.00 7.62 -3.31
C VAL A 108 0.68 8.36 -3.54
N SER A 109 0.72 9.68 -3.33
CA SER A 109 -0.40 10.62 -3.48
C SER A 109 -1.59 10.33 -2.56
N ASN A 110 -2.48 9.41 -2.98
CA ASN A 110 -3.74 9.11 -2.30
C ASN A 110 -3.66 7.88 -1.39
N ARG A 111 -2.54 7.17 -1.38
CA ARG A 111 -2.29 6.01 -0.53
C ARG A 111 -0.88 6.01 0.03
N VAL A 112 -0.70 5.20 1.07
CA VAL A 112 0.62 4.75 1.51
C VAL A 112 0.80 3.32 1.05
N GLU A 113 2.01 2.96 0.65
CA GLU A 113 2.39 1.58 0.35
C GLU A 113 3.41 1.07 1.37
N ILE A 114 3.28 -0.19 1.78
CA ILE A 114 4.25 -0.85 2.66
C ILE A 114 4.79 -2.07 1.93
N TRP A 115 6.09 -2.06 1.75
CA TRP A 115 6.83 -3.09 1.02
C TRP A 115 7.80 -3.79 1.95
N SER A 116 8.12 -5.05 1.66
CA SER A 116 9.38 -5.59 2.15
C SER A 116 10.53 -4.77 1.58
N LEU A 117 11.51 -4.42 2.40
CA LEU A 117 12.60 -3.55 1.97
C LEU A 117 13.38 -4.14 0.79
N SER A 118 13.63 -5.46 0.80
CA SER A 118 14.32 -6.14 -0.29
C SER A 118 13.53 -6.13 -1.59
N VAL A 119 12.22 -6.41 -1.52
CA VAL A 119 11.31 -6.39 -2.67
C VAL A 119 11.23 -5.00 -3.28
N TRP A 120 11.14 -3.95 -2.44
CA TRP A 120 11.15 -2.57 -2.91
C TRP A 120 12.47 -2.20 -3.59
N GLN A 121 13.61 -2.58 -3.01
CA GLN A 121 14.93 -2.31 -3.60
C GLN A 121 15.08 -2.99 -4.96
N GLU A 122 14.64 -4.24 -5.09
CA GLU A 122 14.65 -4.96 -6.36
C GLU A 122 13.77 -4.25 -7.40
N TYR A 123 12.51 -3.97 -7.06
CA TYR A 123 11.57 -3.28 -7.93
C TYR A 123 12.08 -1.89 -8.36
N SER A 124 12.52 -1.08 -7.39
CA SER A 124 12.96 0.29 -7.65
C SER A 124 14.23 0.37 -8.50
N ASN A 125 15.15 -0.60 -8.36
CA ASN A 125 16.32 -0.68 -9.23
C ASN A 125 15.92 -1.06 -10.67
N GLN A 126 15.05 -2.07 -10.84
CA GLN A 126 14.53 -2.45 -12.16
C GLN A 126 13.80 -1.30 -12.86
N VAL A 127 12.98 -0.55 -12.11
CA VAL A 127 12.26 0.62 -12.62
C VAL A 127 13.21 1.78 -12.92
N ARG A 128 14.24 1.99 -12.09
CA ARG A 128 15.23 3.08 -12.31
C ARG A 128 15.94 2.93 -13.65
N ASP A 129 16.34 1.70 -13.98
CA ASP A 129 17.06 1.42 -15.23
C ASP A 129 16.18 1.68 -16.48
N SER A 130 14.85 1.59 -16.32
CA SER A 130 13.86 1.81 -17.37
C SER A 130 13.08 3.11 -17.23
N PHE A 131 13.46 4.00 -16.29
CA PHE A 131 12.63 5.14 -15.91
C PHE A 131 12.38 6.11 -17.07
N ALA A 132 13.39 6.34 -17.90
CA ALA A 132 13.25 7.18 -19.10
C ALA A 132 12.23 6.60 -20.09
N GLU A 133 12.31 5.31 -20.39
CA GLU A 133 11.37 4.62 -21.29
C GLU A 133 9.95 4.58 -20.71
N LEU A 134 9.82 4.41 -19.39
CA LEU A 134 8.54 4.49 -18.70
C LEU A 134 7.95 5.89 -18.81
N ALA A 135 8.76 6.94 -18.62
CA ALA A 135 8.31 8.33 -18.77
C ALA A 135 7.82 8.63 -20.20
N GLU A 136 8.49 8.11 -21.22
CA GLU A 136 8.03 8.23 -22.61
C GLU A 136 6.66 7.58 -22.83
N LYS A 137 6.43 6.39 -22.26
CA LYS A 137 5.12 5.71 -22.32
C LYS A 137 4.01 6.47 -21.57
N MET A 138 4.36 7.37 -20.63
CA MET A 138 3.35 8.19 -19.95
C MET A 138 2.76 9.28 -20.85
N VAL A 139 3.50 9.70 -21.90
CA VAL A 139 2.99 10.62 -22.92
C VAL A 139 1.74 10.06 -23.61
N ASP A 140 1.69 8.73 -23.80
CA ASP A 140 0.51 8.05 -24.36
C ASP A 140 -0.74 8.16 -23.47
N PHE A 141 -0.55 8.45 -22.18
CA PHE A 141 -1.63 8.70 -21.22
C PHE A 141 -1.96 10.19 -21.05
N GLY A 142 -1.35 11.09 -21.85
CA GLY A 142 -1.60 12.53 -21.81
C GLY A 142 -1.01 13.22 -20.59
N ILE A 143 0.07 12.66 -20.02
CA ILE A 143 0.85 13.21 -18.91
C ILE A 143 2.25 13.54 -19.40
#